data_AF-A0A536YKC7-F1
#
_entry.id   AF-A0A536YKC7-F1
#
_cell.length_a   1.000
_cell.length_b   1.000
_cell.length_c   1.000
_cell.angle_alpha   90.00
_cell.angle_beta   90.00
_cell.angle_gamma   90.00
#
_symmetry.space_group_name_H-M   'P 1'
#
loop_
_entity.id
_entity.type
_entity.pdbx_description
1 polymer ?
#
loop_
_entity_poly.entity_id
_entity_poly.type
_entity_poly.pdbx_seq_one_letter_code
_entity_poly.pdbx_strand_id
1 'polypeptide(L)' 'MVVIRLARGGAKKRPFFNVVVADSRNRRDGRFIERVGFYNPIAHEGEEALR' A
#
# COMPACT_ATOMS: atom_id res chain seq x y z
N MET A 1 -16.75 6.41 5.23
CA MET A 1 -17.01 5.38 4.20
C MET A 1 -15.80 4.47 4.16
N VAL A 2 -15.99 3.15 4.06
CA VAL A 2 -14.86 2.21 3.92
C VAL A 2 -14.39 2.21 2.47
N VAL A 3 -13.10 2.36 2.26
CA VAL A 3 -12.47 2.43 0.93
C VAL A 3 -11.24 1.54 0.88
N ILE A 4 -10.95 0.99 -0.29
CA ILE A 4 -9.66 0.37 -0.59
C ILE A 4 -8.75 1.44 -1.17
N ARG A 5 -7.55 1.61 -0.60
CA ARG A 5 -6.60 2.64 -1.04
C ARG A 5 -5.16 2.17 -0.89
N LEU A 6 -4.25 2.91 -1.53
CA LEU A 6 -2.80 2.69 -1.42
C LEU A 6 -2.21 3.50 -0.25
N ALA A 7 -1.56 2.80 0.68
CA ALA A 7 -0.70 3.40 1.70
C ALA A 7 0.74 3.41 1.19
N ARG A 8 1.38 4.58 1.14
CA ARG A 8 2.71 4.75 0.56
C ARG A 8 3.77 4.48 1.61
N GLY A 9 4.64 3.53 1.31
CA GLY A 9 5.91 3.29 1.97
C GLY A 9 7.10 3.38 1.00
N GLY A 10 8.20 2.75 1.39
CA GLY A 10 9.45 2.76 0.64
C GLY A 10 10.31 3.99 0.89
N ALA A 11 11.32 4.19 0.04
CA ALA A 11 12.34 5.22 0.20
C ALA A 11 12.20 6.32 -0.87
N LYS A 12 13.01 7.38 -0.75
CA LYS A 12 13.12 8.40 -1.79
C LYS A 12 13.53 7.72 -3.11
N LYS A 13 12.79 8.02 -4.19
CA LYS A 13 12.92 7.39 -5.52
C LYS A 13 12.65 5.87 -5.59
N ARG A 14 12.17 5.23 -4.52
CA ARG A 14 11.78 3.81 -4.50
C ARG A 14 10.44 3.63 -3.79
N PRO A 15 9.31 3.99 -4.43
CA PRO A 15 7.99 3.89 -3.81
C PRO A 15 7.54 2.43 -3.71
N PHE A 16 6.92 2.08 -2.59
CA PHE A 16 6.23 0.81 -2.40
C PHE A 16 4.85 1.10 -1.81
N PHE A 17 3.81 0.39 -2.21
CA PHE A 17 2.45 0.64 -1.74
C PHE A 17 1.84 -0.60 -1.10
N ASN A 18 1.24 -0.43 0.08
CA ASN A 18 0.35 -1.45 0.63
C ASN A 18 -1.08 -1.16 0.16
N VAL A 19 -1.79 -2.19 -0.29
CA VAL A 19 -3.22 -2.11 -0.59
C VAL A 19 -3.98 -2.37 0.71
N VAL A 20 -4.67 -1.35 1.22
CA VAL A 20 -5.32 -1.39 2.54
C VAL A 20 -6.78 -0.99 2.46
N VAL A 21 -7.60 -1.62 3.30
CA VAL A 21 -8.99 -1.25 3.56
C VAL A 21 -9.02 -0.29 4.74
N ALA A 22 -9.56 0.91 4.56
CA ALA A 22 -9.57 1.95 5.59
C ALA A 22 -10.83 2.81 5.56
N ASP A 23 -11.16 3.46 6.67
CA ASP A 23 -12.16 4.53 6.67
C ASP A 23 -11.58 5.78 5.97
N SER A 24 -12.39 6.39 5.10
CA SER A 24 -12.03 7.57 4.29
C SER A 24 -11.53 8.76 5.10
N ARG A 25 -11.92 8.89 6.38
CA ARG A 25 -11.51 10.00 7.26
C ARG A 25 -10.08 9.84 7.80
N ASN A 26 -9.53 8.63 7.77
CA ASN A 26 -8.19 8.37 8.30
C ASN A 26 -7.11 8.88 7.34
N ARG A 27 -5.97 9.35 7.88
CA ARG A 27 -4.78 9.73 7.10
C ARG A 27 -4.29 8.58 6.21
N ARG A 28 -3.74 8.87 5.03
CA ARG A 28 -3.31 7.89 4.00
C ARG A 28 -2.52 6.70 4.59
N ASP A 29 -1.45 7.00 5.33
CA ASP A 29 -0.52 6.00 5.88
C ASP A 29 -0.77 5.75 7.38
N GLY A 30 -1.96 6.13 7.87
CA GLY A 30 -2.35 5.96 9.27
C GLY A 30 -3.06 4.64 9.53
N ARG A 31 -3.98 4.66 10.51
CA ARG A 31 -4.77 3.48 10.89
C ARG A 31 -5.63 2.97 9.72
N PHE A 32 -5.51 1.69 9.44
CA PHE A 32 -6.34 0.93 8.51
C PHE A 32 -7.02 -0.24 9.24
N ILE A 33 -7.98 -0.88 8.58
CA ILE A 33 -8.71 -2.05 9.09
C ILE A 33 -7.89 -3.31 8.78
N GLU A 34 -7.57 -3.53 7.50
CA GLU A 34 -6.84 -4.71 7.02
C GLU A 34 -5.96 -4.38 5.81
N ARG A 35 -4.81 -5.06 5.70
CA ARG A 35 -3.96 -5.04 4.50
C ARG A 35 -4.31 -6.24 3.62
N VAL A 36 -4.77 -5.98 2.41
CA VAL A 36 -5.21 -7.03 1.46
C VAL A 36 -4.16 -7.37 0.42
N GLY A 37 -3.08 -6.59 0.34
CA GLY A 37 -1.97 -6.88 -0.55
C GLY A 37 -0.98 -5.73 -0.63
N PHE A 38 -0.19 -5.73 -1.70
CA PHE A 38 0.78 -4.69 -2.00
C PHE A 38 0.84 -4.43 -3.52
N TYR A 39 1.45 -3.30 -3.86
CA TYR A 39 1.70 -2.88 -5.22
C TYR A 39 3.09 -2.22 -5.27
N ASN A 40 3.96 -2.73 -6.14
CA ASN A 40 5.29 -2.20 -6.35
C ASN A 40 5.44 -1.79 -7.84
N PRO A 41 5.37 -0.49 -8.18
CA PRO A 41 5.41 -0.03 -9.57
C PRO A 41 6.80 -0.12 -10.21
N ILE A 42 7.86 -0.36 -9.43
CA ILE A 42 9.24 -0.47 -9.91
C ILE A 42 9.76 -1.91 -9.85
N ALA A 43 8.89 -2.87 -9.54
CA ALA A 43 9.25 -4.29 -9.56
C ALA A 43 9.65 -4.71 -10.98
N HIS A 44 10.74 -5.46 -11.09
CA HIS A 44 11.09 -6.11 -12.35
C HIS A 44 10.21 -7.35 -12.58
N GLU A 45 10.01 -7.75 -13.85
CA GLU A 45 9.28 -8.98 -14.17
C GLU A 45 9.89 -10.18 -13.42
N GLY A 46 9.08 -10.88 -12.63
CA GLY A 46 9.49 -12.02 -11.80
C GLY A 46 9.87 -11.68 -10.34
N GLU A 47 9.85 -10.41 -9.95
CA GLU A 47 10.14 -9.99 -8.57
C GLU A 47 8.89 -10.09 -7.68
N GLU A 48 8.60 -11.26 -7.10
CA GLU A 48 7.63 -11.38 -6.00
C GLU A 48 8.24 -10.87 -4.70
N ALA A 49 7.93 -9.62 -4.34
CA ALA A 49 8.39 -9.03 -3.08
C ALA A 49 7.33 -9.10 -1.97
N LEU A 50 7.47 -10.13 -1.12
CA LEU A 50 7.01 -10.34 0.27
C LEU A 50 5.50 -10.51 0.55
N ARG A 51 5.15 -11.75 0.93
CA ARG A 51 3.90 -12.20 1.59
C ARG A 51 3.59 -11.37 2.86
#